data_AF-A0A412DT18-F1
#
_entry.id   AF-A0A412DT18-F1
#
_cell.length_a   1.000
_cell.length_b   1.000
_cell.length_c   1.000
_cell.angle_alpha   90.00
_cell.angle_beta   90.00
_cell.angle_gamma   90.00
#
_symmetry.space_group_name_H-M   'P 1'
#
loop_
_entity.id
_entity.type
_entity.pdbx_description
1 polymer ?
#
loop_
_entity_poly.entity_id
_entity_poly.type
_entity_poly.pdbx_seq_one_letter_code
_entity_poly.pdbx_strand_id
1 'polypeptide(L)'
;MPYRRLPNTDQARIRALKAVVAKGDTYNVYDLAVSLKVLTDARNFLVKFEAAHSYYVECFERQSKAGRKHQANVKTARLYISHFIQVLNLAVIRSEVRTVHKEFYGLDMRNNNVPDLSTEAALAEWGRKIVEGESRRISQGGIPIYNPTIAKVRVHYDIFMESYERQRNLQALTARSLETLASMRSEADALILDIWNQVERKYAEVMPNEKRLELCRAYGLIYYYRTGEKEEIAK
;
A
#
# COMPACT_ATOMS: atom_id res chain seq x y z
N MET A 1 29.35 -26.01 -6.05
CA MET A 1 28.27 -26.50 -5.14
C MET A 1 27.27 -25.37 -4.98
N PRO A 2 25.97 -25.57 -5.24
CA PRO A 2 25.03 -24.46 -5.24
C PRO A 2 24.90 -23.86 -3.84
N TYR A 3 24.68 -22.55 -3.77
CA TYR A 3 24.50 -21.82 -2.52
C TYR A 3 23.02 -21.54 -2.28
N ARG A 4 22.59 -21.41 -1.02
CA ARG A 4 21.21 -21.04 -0.68
C ARG A 4 21.09 -19.57 -0.29
N ARG A 5 19.89 -19.01 -0.48
CA ARG A 5 19.51 -17.68 0.03
C ARG A 5 18.20 -17.78 0.75
N LEU A 6 18.10 -17.12 1.91
CA LEU A 6 16.83 -17.02 2.63
C LEU A 6 15.79 -16.30 1.76
N PRO A 7 14.49 -16.64 1.93
CA PRO A 7 13.42 -15.98 1.20
C PRO A 7 13.41 -14.47 1.45
N ASN A 8 13.26 -13.68 0.39
CA ASN A 8 13.23 -12.21 0.48
C ASN A 8 11.80 -11.63 0.55
N THR A 9 10.79 -12.37 0.11
CA THR A 9 9.38 -11.96 0.15
C THR A 9 8.60 -12.73 1.22
N ASP A 10 7.56 -12.10 1.76
CA ASP A 10 6.69 -12.73 2.78
C ASP A 10 6.00 -13.98 2.22
N GLN A 11 5.57 -13.94 0.95
CA GLN A 11 5.03 -15.11 0.26
C GLN A 11 6.03 -16.26 0.15
N ALA A 12 7.32 -15.96 -0.07
CA ALA A 12 8.35 -16.99 -0.16
C ALA A 12 8.70 -17.57 1.23
N ARG A 13 8.68 -16.75 2.29
CA ARG A 13 8.78 -17.23 3.69
C ARG A 13 7.64 -18.18 4.04
N ILE A 14 6.41 -17.79 3.73
CA ILE A 14 5.21 -18.63 3.90
C ILE A 14 5.37 -19.96 3.15
N ARG A 15 5.81 -19.93 1.90
CA ARG A 15 6.01 -21.14 1.09
C ARG A 15 7.07 -22.07 1.71
N ALA A 16 8.18 -21.51 2.19
CA ALA A 16 9.24 -22.29 2.83
C ALA A 16 8.73 -22.99 4.10
N LEU A 17 8.02 -22.27 4.96
CA LEU A 17 7.43 -22.81 6.18
C LEU A 17 6.35 -23.87 5.89
N LYS A 18 5.47 -23.63 4.91
CA LYS A 18 4.46 -24.61 4.45
C LYS A 18 5.07 -25.93 4.00
N ALA A 19 6.19 -25.88 3.27
CA ALA A 19 6.85 -27.10 2.79
C ALA A 19 7.31 -27.99 3.95
N VAL A 20 7.83 -27.40 5.02
CA VAL A 20 8.29 -28.11 6.22
C VAL A 20 7.12 -28.69 7.00
N VAL A 21 6.07 -27.89 7.20
CA VAL A 21 4.86 -28.33 7.91
C VAL A 21 4.21 -29.52 7.19
N ALA A 22 4.08 -29.44 5.86
CA ALA A 22 3.53 -30.54 5.05
C ALA A 22 4.36 -31.83 5.13
N LYS A 23 5.69 -31.72 5.27
CA LYS A 23 6.55 -32.89 5.53
C LYS A 23 6.30 -33.51 6.90
N GLY A 24 6.07 -32.68 7.92
CA GLY A 24 5.69 -33.13 9.26
C GLY A 24 4.32 -33.82 9.34
N ASP A 25 3.42 -33.58 8.38
CA ASP A 25 2.10 -34.22 8.31
C ASP A 25 2.12 -35.55 7.54
N THR A 26 3.16 -35.79 6.73
CA THR A 26 3.23 -36.94 5.80
C THR A 26 4.25 -38.00 6.19
N TYR A 27 5.29 -37.65 6.94
CA TYR A 27 6.34 -38.57 7.36
C TYR A 27 6.14 -39.08 8.79
N ASN A 28 6.62 -40.30 9.06
CA ASN A 28 6.74 -40.81 10.43
C ASN A 28 7.72 -39.91 11.22
N VAL A 29 7.47 -39.73 12.51
CA VAL A 29 8.25 -38.87 13.42
C VAL A 29 9.75 -39.17 13.38
N TYR A 30 10.13 -40.43 13.13
CA TYR A 30 11.53 -40.88 13.06
C TYR A 30 12.26 -40.51 11.76
N ASP A 31 11.52 -40.25 10.67
CA ASP A 31 12.09 -39.96 9.35
C ASP A 31 12.19 -38.45 9.06
N LEU A 32 11.72 -37.62 9.99
CA LEU A 32 11.70 -36.18 9.82
C LEU A 32 13.11 -35.59 9.91
N ALA A 33 13.42 -34.67 8.99
CA ALA A 33 14.72 -34.01 8.95
C ALA A 33 14.85 -32.81 9.92
N VAL A 34 13.76 -32.47 10.62
CA VAL A 34 13.70 -31.39 11.62
C VAL A 34 13.24 -31.93 12.96
N SER A 35 13.64 -31.28 14.05
CA SER A 35 13.16 -31.64 15.38
C SER A 35 11.66 -31.35 15.56
N LEU A 36 11.00 -32.16 16.40
CA LEU A 36 9.59 -31.95 16.73
C LEU A 36 9.31 -30.56 17.32
N LYS A 37 10.24 -30.04 18.12
CA LYS A 37 10.14 -28.67 18.67
C LYS A 37 10.03 -27.65 17.55
N VAL A 38 10.97 -27.68 16.60
CA VAL A 38 11.01 -26.73 15.48
C VAL A 38 9.82 -26.89 14.54
N LEU A 39 9.33 -28.13 14.34
CA LEU A 39 8.10 -28.35 13.58
C LEU A 39 6.89 -27.70 14.26
N THR A 40 6.75 -27.84 15.58
CA THR A 40 5.67 -27.21 16.35
C THR A 40 5.79 -25.68 16.32
N ASP A 41 7.00 -25.14 16.51
CA ASP A 41 7.26 -23.70 16.43
C ASP A 41 6.91 -23.16 15.03
N ALA A 42 7.30 -23.88 13.96
CA ALA A 42 6.95 -23.55 12.58
C ALA A 42 5.45 -23.57 12.31
N ARG A 43 4.71 -24.58 12.81
CA ARG A 43 3.24 -24.63 12.69
C ARG A 43 2.59 -23.43 13.38
N ASN A 44 2.95 -23.18 14.64
CA ASN A 44 2.37 -22.10 15.43
C ASN A 44 2.67 -20.72 14.84
N PHE A 45 3.89 -20.51 14.37
CA PHE A 45 4.30 -19.28 13.73
C PHE A 45 3.61 -19.08 12.37
N LEU A 46 3.56 -20.12 11.53
CA LEU A 46 2.98 -20.07 10.19
C LEU A 46 1.51 -19.60 10.24
N VAL A 47 0.70 -20.12 11.16
CA VAL A 47 -0.71 -19.72 11.32
C VAL A 47 -0.83 -18.21 11.55
N LYS A 48 0.00 -17.66 12.44
CA LYS A 48 -0.02 -16.21 12.75
C LYS A 48 0.49 -15.39 11.58
N PHE A 49 1.58 -15.82 10.95
CA PHE A 49 2.24 -15.09 9.87
C PHE A 49 1.38 -15.05 8.59
N GLU A 50 0.70 -16.14 8.26
CA GLU A 50 -0.24 -16.19 7.13
C GLU A 50 -1.47 -15.32 7.36
N ALA A 51 -2.01 -15.31 8.59
CA ALA A 51 -3.12 -14.44 8.94
C ALA A 51 -2.72 -12.96 8.81
N ALA A 52 -1.55 -12.58 9.33
CA ALA A 52 -1.02 -11.22 9.20
C ALA A 52 -0.77 -10.83 7.73
N HIS A 53 -0.18 -11.73 6.93
CA HIS A 53 0.07 -11.49 5.51
C HIS A 53 -1.24 -11.32 4.73
N SER A 54 -2.21 -12.21 4.92
CA SER A 54 -3.51 -12.16 4.25
C SER A 54 -4.26 -10.87 4.60
N TYR A 55 -4.23 -10.47 5.87
CA TYR A 55 -4.82 -9.21 6.33
C TYR A 55 -4.17 -7.98 5.69
N TYR A 56 -2.83 -7.95 5.59
CA TYR A 56 -2.11 -6.89 4.89
C TYR A 56 -2.51 -6.81 3.41
N VAL A 57 -2.54 -7.94 2.71
CA VAL A 57 -2.94 -8.00 1.29
C VAL A 57 -4.35 -7.44 1.10
N GLU A 58 -5.29 -7.84 1.96
CA GLU A 58 -6.66 -7.34 1.91
C GLU A 58 -6.73 -5.81 2.14
N CYS A 59 -5.99 -5.29 3.13
CA CYS A 59 -5.93 -3.85 3.39
C CYS A 59 -5.37 -3.09 2.17
N PHE A 60 -4.29 -3.59 1.58
CA PHE A 60 -3.66 -3.00 0.42
C PHE A 60 -4.59 -2.98 -0.80
N GLU A 61 -5.30 -4.07 -1.07
CA GLU A 61 -6.27 -4.14 -2.17
C GLU A 61 -7.42 -3.15 -1.98
N ARG A 62 -7.97 -3.05 -0.76
CA ARG A 62 -9.02 -2.08 -0.41
C ARG A 62 -8.52 -0.65 -0.62
N GLN A 63 -7.31 -0.31 -0.17
CA GLN A 63 -6.68 0.99 -0.38
C GLN A 63 -6.49 1.30 -1.88
N SER A 64 -5.99 0.35 -2.66
CA SER A 64 -5.72 0.51 -4.09
C SER A 64 -7.02 0.75 -4.87
N LYS A 65 -8.06 -0.04 -4.59
CA LYS A 65 -9.39 0.10 -5.22
C LYS A 65 -10.03 1.46 -4.89
N ALA A 66 -9.99 1.87 -3.62
CA ALA A 66 -10.50 3.17 -3.19
C ALA A 66 -9.71 4.33 -3.82
N GLY A 67 -8.39 4.19 -3.93
CA GLY A 67 -7.50 5.19 -4.51
C GLY A 67 -7.87 5.57 -5.95
N ARG A 68 -8.26 4.61 -6.79
CA ARG A 68 -8.70 4.90 -8.18
C ARG A 68 -9.92 5.81 -8.21
N LYS A 69 -10.93 5.53 -7.39
CA LYS A 69 -12.15 6.34 -7.28
C LYS A 69 -11.82 7.72 -6.69
N HIS A 70 -10.97 7.77 -5.66
CA HIS A 70 -10.54 9.02 -5.05
C HIS A 70 -9.84 9.95 -6.06
N GLN A 71 -8.95 9.43 -6.90
CA GLN A 71 -8.27 10.23 -7.92
C GLN A 71 -9.24 10.87 -8.94
N ALA A 72 -10.34 10.19 -9.28
CA ALA A 72 -11.39 10.80 -10.10
C ALA A 72 -12.11 11.94 -9.37
N ASN A 73 -12.38 11.78 -8.08
CA ASN A 73 -12.97 12.83 -7.25
C ASN A 73 -12.04 14.05 -7.13
N VAL A 74 -10.73 13.84 -6.91
CA VAL A 74 -9.72 14.91 -6.84
C VAL A 74 -9.70 15.73 -8.13
N LYS A 75 -9.64 15.05 -9.29
CA LYS A 75 -9.66 15.73 -10.61
C LYS A 75 -10.92 16.56 -10.80
N THR A 76 -12.06 16.01 -10.40
CA THR A 76 -13.36 16.67 -10.57
C THR A 76 -13.48 17.88 -9.64
N ALA A 77 -13.16 17.74 -8.36
CA ALA A 77 -13.16 18.85 -7.40
C ALA A 77 -12.19 19.96 -7.84
N ARG A 78 -10.98 19.61 -8.28
CA ARG A 78 -9.99 20.57 -8.80
C ARG A 78 -10.53 21.34 -10.00
N LEU A 79 -11.19 20.66 -10.94
CA LEU A 79 -11.81 21.30 -12.10
C LEU A 79 -12.86 22.33 -11.66
N TYR A 80 -13.79 21.94 -10.78
CA TYR A 80 -14.86 22.85 -10.34
C TYR A 80 -14.36 24.02 -9.51
N ILE A 81 -13.42 23.79 -8.58
CA ILE A 81 -12.86 24.84 -7.72
C ILE A 81 -12.04 25.82 -8.57
N SER A 82 -11.15 25.32 -9.44
CA SER A 82 -10.35 26.19 -10.31
C SER A 82 -11.23 27.02 -11.26
N HIS A 83 -12.23 26.39 -11.88
CA HIS A 83 -13.14 27.09 -12.80
C HIS A 83 -13.96 28.17 -12.07
N PHE A 84 -14.45 27.89 -10.86
CA PHE A 84 -15.13 28.89 -10.06
C PHE A 84 -14.25 30.12 -9.77
N ILE A 85 -12.99 29.89 -9.38
CA ILE A 85 -12.03 30.97 -9.12
C ILE A 85 -11.75 31.79 -10.38
N GLN A 86 -11.60 31.13 -11.53
CA GLN A 86 -11.41 31.80 -12.82
C GLN A 86 -12.60 32.71 -13.15
N VAL A 87 -13.83 32.21 -13.00
CA VAL A 87 -15.04 32.99 -13.30
C VAL A 87 -15.20 34.15 -12.32
N LEU A 88 -14.91 33.95 -11.04
CA LEU A 88 -14.85 35.02 -10.05
C LEU A 88 -13.86 36.11 -10.44
N ASN A 89 -12.64 35.71 -10.83
CA ASN A 89 -11.61 36.64 -11.28
C ASN A 89 -12.02 37.39 -12.54
N LEU A 90 -12.68 36.72 -13.50
CA LEU A 90 -13.23 37.38 -14.70
C LEU A 90 -14.35 38.37 -14.35
N ALA A 91 -15.22 38.03 -13.41
CA ALA A 91 -16.25 38.96 -12.94
C ALA A 91 -15.64 40.20 -12.25
N VAL A 92 -14.52 40.05 -11.55
CA VAL A 92 -13.75 41.18 -11.02
C VAL A 92 -13.15 42.03 -12.15
N ILE A 93 -12.55 41.41 -13.17
CA ILE A 93 -12.00 42.11 -14.33
C ILE A 93 -13.09 42.91 -15.08
N ARG A 94 -14.29 42.34 -15.22
CA ARG A 94 -15.45 43.01 -15.83
C ARG A 94 -16.13 44.03 -14.92
N SER A 95 -15.62 44.25 -13.70
CA SER A 95 -16.20 45.15 -12.70
C SER A 95 -17.62 44.76 -12.24
N GLU A 96 -18.02 43.51 -12.43
CA GLU A 96 -19.28 42.94 -11.92
C GLU A 96 -19.16 42.61 -10.41
N VAL A 97 -17.95 42.29 -9.97
CA VAL A 97 -17.62 42.01 -8.57
C VAL A 97 -16.50 42.95 -8.13
N ARG A 98 -16.65 43.61 -6.98
CA ARG A 98 -15.63 44.51 -6.44
C ARG A 98 -14.37 43.72 -6.04
N THR A 99 -13.19 44.25 -6.34
CA THR A 99 -11.90 43.61 -6.01
C THR A 99 -11.76 43.27 -4.53
N VAL A 100 -12.27 44.12 -3.62
CA VAL A 100 -12.27 43.86 -2.17
C VAL A 100 -13.02 42.59 -1.78
N HIS A 101 -14.02 42.15 -2.57
CA HIS A 101 -14.74 40.91 -2.29
C HIS A 101 -13.88 39.65 -2.43
N LYS A 102 -12.68 39.75 -3.03
CA LYS A 102 -11.72 38.63 -3.07
C LYS A 102 -11.24 38.22 -1.66
N GLU A 103 -11.31 39.13 -0.69
CA GLU A 103 -10.98 38.85 0.72
C GLU A 103 -11.91 37.81 1.35
N PHE A 104 -13.19 37.72 0.94
CA PHE A 104 -14.10 36.70 1.46
C PHE A 104 -13.59 35.26 1.23
N TYR A 105 -12.82 35.08 0.16
CA TYR A 105 -12.24 33.82 -0.28
C TYR A 105 -10.79 33.64 0.18
N GLY A 106 -10.17 34.66 0.78
CA GLY A 106 -8.74 34.70 1.06
C GLY A 106 -7.87 34.71 -0.19
N LEU A 107 -8.39 35.22 -1.31
CA LEU A 107 -7.64 35.38 -2.57
C LEU A 107 -6.87 36.71 -2.57
N ASP A 108 -5.73 36.74 -3.28
CA ASP A 108 -4.97 37.98 -3.47
C ASP A 108 -5.78 38.99 -4.30
N MET A 109 -5.85 40.22 -3.80
CA MET A 109 -6.49 41.36 -4.49
C MET A 109 -5.63 41.93 -5.61
N ARG A 110 -4.30 41.73 -5.57
CA ARG A 110 -3.34 42.33 -6.50
C ARG A 110 -3.25 41.57 -7.82
N ASN A 111 -3.65 40.30 -7.85
CA ASN A 111 -3.57 39.46 -9.04
C ASN A 111 -4.87 38.67 -9.25
N ASN A 112 -5.07 38.15 -10.47
CA ASN A 112 -6.27 37.39 -10.86
C ASN A 112 -5.95 35.93 -11.19
N ASN A 113 -4.99 35.35 -10.47
CA ASN A 113 -4.55 33.99 -10.71
C ASN A 113 -5.37 32.98 -9.88
N VAL A 114 -5.41 31.75 -10.37
CA VAL A 114 -5.87 30.61 -9.58
C VAL A 114 -4.74 30.23 -8.61
N PRO A 115 -5.01 30.06 -7.31
CA PRO A 115 -4.00 29.61 -6.37
C PRO A 115 -3.58 28.16 -6.66
N ASP A 116 -2.52 27.71 -6.01
CA ASP A 116 -2.08 26.32 -6.18
C ASP A 116 -3.11 25.32 -5.64
N LEU A 117 -3.51 24.39 -6.49
CA LEU A 117 -4.42 23.27 -6.20
C LEU A 117 -3.74 21.91 -6.51
N SER A 118 -2.41 21.90 -6.63
CA SER A 118 -1.63 20.73 -7.03
C SER A 118 -1.73 19.59 -6.02
N THR A 119 -1.71 19.92 -4.72
CA THR A 119 -1.82 18.96 -3.62
C THR A 119 -3.25 18.81 -3.14
N GLU A 120 -3.59 17.63 -2.60
CA GLU A 120 -4.92 17.38 -2.02
C GLU A 120 -5.18 18.25 -0.78
N ALA A 121 -4.14 18.56 0.00
CA ALA A 121 -4.25 19.47 1.15
C ALA A 121 -4.60 20.90 0.71
N ALA A 122 -3.93 21.42 -0.32
CA ALA A 122 -4.25 22.73 -0.88
C ALA A 122 -5.65 22.74 -1.50
N LEU A 123 -6.03 21.66 -2.20
CA LEU A 123 -7.38 21.51 -2.74
C LEU A 123 -8.46 21.52 -1.66
N ALA A 124 -8.21 20.85 -0.53
CA ALA A 124 -9.10 20.85 0.64
C ALA A 124 -9.24 22.26 1.23
N GLU A 125 -8.11 22.93 1.46
CA GLU A 125 -8.10 24.28 2.02
C GLU A 125 -8.84 25.28 1.13
N TRP A 126 -8.51 25.31 -0.17
CA TRP A 126 -9.11 26.23 -1.12
C TRP A 126 -10.57 25.91 -1.38
N GLY A 127 -10.94 24.63 -1.49
CA GLY A 127 -12.34 24.24 -1.63
C GLY A 127 -13.20 24.78 -0.48
N ARG A 128 -12.73 24.65 0.76
CA ARG A 128 -13.39 25.24 1.94
C ARG A 128 -13.50 26.76 1.84
N LYS A 129 -12.38 27.44 1.56
CA LYS A 129 -12.34 28.91 1.41
C LYS A 129 -13.31 29.40 0.34
N ILE A 130 -13.43 28.68 -0.78
CA ILE A 130 -14.34 29.05 -1.87
C ILE A 130 -15.81 28.90 -1.48
N VAL A 131 -16.18 27.76 -0.87
CA VAL A 131 -17.57 27.50 -0.46
C VAL A 131 -18.02 28.47 0.64
N GLU A 132 -17.18 28.71 1.63
CA GLU A 132 -17.46 29.66 2.73
C GLU A 132 -17.44 31.11 2.24
N GLY A 133 -16.47 31.46 1.39
CA GLY A 133 -16.32 32.81 0.86
C GLY A 133 -17.50 33.23 -0.01
N GLU A 134 -18.02 32.33 -0.85
CA GLU A 134 -19.20 32.62 -1.65
C GLU A 134 -20.44 32.81 -0.79
N SER A 135 -20.60 31.94 0.22
CA SER A 135 -21.74 32.03 1.13
C SER A 135 -21.72 33.38 1.87
N ARG A 136 -20.54 33.85 2.28
CA ARG A 136 -20.34 35.18 2.87
C ARG A 136 -20.65 36.30 1.88
N ARG A 137 -20.12 36.25 0.65
CA ARG A 137 -20.39 37.28 -0.37
C ARG A 137 -21.89 37.41 -0.66
N ILE A 138 -22.58 36.29 -0.82
CA ILE A 138 -24.04 36.27 -1.06
C ILE A 138 -24.81 36.83 0.14
N SER A 139 -24.42 36.48 1.36
CA SER A 139 -25.07 37.01 2.58
C SER A 139 -24.96 38.52 2.72
N GLN A 140 -23.95 39.14 2.09
CA GLN A 140 -23.76 40.59 2.04
C GLN A 140 -24.37 41.25 0.79
N GLY A 141 -25.29 40.56 0.11
CA GLY A 141 -26.00 41.08 -1.07
C GLY A 141 -25.25 40.90 -2.39
N GLY A 142 -24.17 40.13 -2.42
CA GLY A 142 -23.45 39.81 -3.65
C GLY A 142 -24.26 38.89 -4.57
N ILE A 143 -24.30 39.21 -5.86
CA ILE A 143 -24.96 38.37 -6.87
C ILE A 143 -24.18 37.06 -7.02
N PRO A 144 -24.82 35.87 -6.98
CA PRO A 144 -24.15 34.58 -7.10
C PRO A 144 -23.41 34.38 -8.43
N ILE A 145 -22.36 33.56 -8.43
CA ILE A 145 -21.77 33.04 -9.68
C ILE A 145 -22.61 31.86 -10.18
N TYR A 146 -23.02 31.91 -11.44
CA TYR A 146 -23.96 30.94 -12.03
C TYR A 146 -23.29 29.74 -12.71
N ASN A 147 -22.04 29.86 -13.17
CA ASN A 147 -21.37 28.75 -13.86
C ASN A 147 -19.87 28.67 -13.52
N PRO A 148 -19.41 27.65 -12.78
CA PRO A 148 -20.25 26.69 -12.06
C PRO A 148 -20.97 27.37 -10.89
N THR A 149 -22.21 26.95 -10.59
CA THR A 149 -22.88 27.38 -9.36
C THR A 149 -22.10 26.90 -8.14
N ILE A 150 -22.15 27.66 -7.05
CA ILE A 150 -21.49 27.24 -5.81
C ILE A 150 -22.05 25.94 -5.23
N ALA A 151 -23.34 25.67 -5.45
CA ALA A 151 -23.93 24.39 -5.09
C ALA A 151 -23.22 23.22 -5.79
N LYS A 152 -22.89 23.37 -7.08
CA LYS A 152 -22.18 22.34 -7.83
C LYS A 152 -20.73 22.19 -7.37
N VAL A 153 -20.05 23.29 -7.07
CA VAL A 153 -18.70 23.27 -6.48
C VAL A 153 -18.72 22.56 -5.13
N ARG A 154 -19.67 22.88 -4.25
CA ARG A 154 -19.85 22.25 -2.94
C ARG A 154 -20.04 20.75 -3.05
N VAL A 155 -20.94 20.28 -3.91
CA VAL A 155 -21.18 18.84 -4.11
C VAL A 155 -19.88 18.10 -4.46
N HIS A 156 -19.10 18.61 -5.41
CA HIS A 156 -17.85 17.94 -5.79
C HIS A 156 -16.74 18.07 -4.75
N TYR A 157 -16.71 19.19 -4.02
CA TYR A 157 -15.82 19.38 -2.89
C TYR A 157 -16.11 18.39 -1.75
N ASP A 158 -17.38 18.23 -1.36
CA ASP A 158 -17.80 17.33 -0.29
C ASP A 158 -17.50 15.87 -0.64
N ILE A 159 -17.79 15.46 -1.88
CA ILE A 159 -17.43 14.11 -2.40
C ILE A 159 -15.91 13.89 -2.35
N PHE A 160 -15.13 14.90 -2.69
CA PHE A 160 -13.68 14.83 -2.58
C PHE A 160 -13.26 14.67 -1.12
N MET A 161 -13.77 15.49 -0.19
CA MET A 161 -13.42 15.45 1.23
C MET A 161 -13.77 14.11 1.88
N GLU A 162 -14.95 13.55 1.62
CA GLU A 162 -15.33 12.22 2.11
C GLU A 162 -14.34 11.16 1.62
N SER A 163 -14.00 11.19 0.31
CA SER A 163 -13.05 10.23 -0.25
C SER A 163 -11.61 10.45 0.22
N TYR A 164 -11.23 11.69 0.54
CA TYR A 164 -9.92 12.08 1.07
C TYR A 164 -9.72 11.50 2.47
N GLU A 165 -10.69 11.69 3.37
CA GLU A 165 -10.66 11.10 4.72
C GLU A 165 -10.64 9.57 4.66
N ARG A 166 -11.50 8.99 3.81
CA ARG A 166 -11.52 7.54 3.59
C ARG A 166 -10.17 7.01 3.11
N GLN A 167 -9.52 7.70 2.17
CA GLN A 167 -8.23 7.28 1.65
C GLN A 167 -7.13 7.35 2.71
N ARG A 168 -7.10 8.40 3.54
CA ARG A 168 -6.17 8.52 4.68
C ARG A 168 -6.36 7.40 5.69
N ASN A 169 -7.60 7.05 6.01
CA ASN A 169 -7.90 5.97 6.94
C ASN A 169 -7.43 4.60 6.39
N LEU A 170 -7.64 4.34 5.11
CA LEU A 170 -7.16 3.12 4.46
C LEU A 170 -5.63 3.05 4.42
N GLN A 171 -4.95 4.16 4.12
CA GLN A 171 -3.49 4.24 4.16
C GLN A 171 -2.94 3.95 5.56
N ALA A 172 -3.53 4.53 6.60
CA ALA A 172 -3.13 4.30 7.99
C ALA A 172 -3.32 2.83 8.40
N LEU A 173 -4.42 2.19 7.95
CA LEU A 173 -4.68 0.78 8.22
C LEU A 173 -3.66 -0.14 7.54
N THR A 174 -3.38 0.10 6.25
CA THR A 174 -2.37 -0.66 5.50
C THR A 174 -0.97 -0.49 6.06
N ALA A 175 -0.60 0.73 6.49
CA ALA A 175 0.69 0.99 7.12
C ALA A 175 0.85 0.18 8.41
N ARG A 176 -0.19 0.17 9.26
CA ARG A 176 -0.20 -0.61 10.51
C ARG A 176 -0.12 -2.12 10.25
N SER A 177 -0.89 -2.64 9.29
CA SER A 177 -0.85 -4.07 8.98
C SER A 177 0.50 -4.49 8.39
N LEU A 178 1.14 -3.63 7.59
CA LEU A 178 2.49 -3.85 7.09
C LEU A 178 3.53 -3.84 8.20
N GLU A 179 3.42 -2.93 9.17
CA GLU A 179 4.33 -2.87 10.32
C GLU A 179 4.24 -4.15 11.16
N THR A 180 3.02 -4.61 11.46
CA THR A 180 2.80 -5.90 12.14
C THR A 180 3.46 -7.04 11.37
N LEU A 181 3.22 -7.14 10.06
CA LEU A 181 3.82 -8.19 9.23
C LEU A 181 5.35 -8.10 9.20
N ALA A 182 5.90 -6.89 9.09
CA ALA A 182 7.34 -6.65 9.05
C ALA A 182 8.02 -7.04 10.37
N SER A 183 7.36 -6.81 11.51
CA SER A 183 7.89 -7.19 12.83
C SER A 183 8.11 -8.69 12.99
N MET A 184 7.38 -9.53 12.23
CA MET A 184 7.47 -10.98 12.26
C MET A 184 8.58 -11.54 11.34
N ARG A 185 9.17 -10.72 10.45
CA ARG A 185 10.10 -11.21 9.42
C ARG A 185 11.39 -11.77 9.99
N SER A 186 11.93 -11.15 11.04
CA SER A 186 13.16 -11.62 11.69
C SER A 186 12.97 -13.00 12.35
N GLU A 187 11.83 -13.22 12.99
CA GLU A 187 11.44 -14.52 13.57
C GLU A 187 11.25 -15.57 12.47
N ALA A 188 10.56 -15.20 11.38
CA ALA A 188 10.41 -16.08 10.21
C ALA A 188 11.77 -16.49 9.63
N ASP A 189 12.68 -15.54 9.43
CA ASP A 189 13.99 -15.79 8.86
C ASP A 189 14.87 -16.67 9.77
N ALA A 190 14.81 -16.44 11.09
CA ALA A 190 15.51 -17.27 12.08
C ALA A 190 14.99 -18.71 12.08
N LEU A 191 13.67 -18.88 12.03
CA LEU A 191 13.03 -20.20 12.03
C LEU A 191 13.31 -20.96 10.74
N ILE A 192 13.22 -20.30 9.59
CA ILE A 192 13.57 -20.88 8.28
C ILE A 192 15.06 -21.27 8.26
N LEU A 193 15.94 -20.44 8.80
CA LEU A 193 17.37 -20.73 8.87
C LEU A 193 17.65 -21.98 9.71
N ASP A 194 17.05 -22.09 10.89
CA ASP A 194 17.22 -23.25 11.78
C ASP A 194 16.71 -24.55 11.13
N ILE A 195 15.52 -24.51 10.54
CA ILE A 195 14.97 -25.61 9.74
C ILE A 195 15.95 -26.04 8.65
N TRP A 196 16.41 -25.08 7.82
CA TRP A 196 17.27 -25.39 6.69
C TRP A 196 18.61 -26.00 7.15
N ASN A 197 19.18 -25.51 8.26
CA ASN A 197 20.37 -26.10 8.86
C ASN A 197 20.15 -27.57 9.28
N GLN A 198 19.02 -27.87 9.92
CA GLN A 198 18.70 -29.24 10.37
C GLN A 198 18.51 -30.19 9.19
N VAL A 199 17.78 -29.74 8.16
CA VAL A 199 17.55 -30.53 6.94
C VAL A 199 18.86 -30.84 6.21
N GLU A 200 19.71 -29.83 6.00
CA GLU A 200 21.01 -30.03 5.33
C GLU A 200 21.92 -30.96 6.13
N ARG A 201 21.90 -30.87 7.46
CA ARG A 201 22.66 -31.76 8.34
C ARG A 201 22.17 -33.20 8.26
N LYS A 202 20.85 -33.44 8.24
CA LYS A 202 20.27 -34.79 8.14
C LYS A 202 20.67 -35.50 6.86
N TYR A 203 20.70 -34.78 5.74
CA TYR A 203 20.98 -35.37 4.43
C TYR A 203 22.44 -35.20 3.97
N ALA A 204 23.34 -34.72 4.82
CA ALA A 204 24.73 -34.39 4.46
C ALA A 204 25.48 -35.56 3.80
N GLU A 205 25.23 -36.79 4.23
CA GLU A 205 25.91 -38.01 3.78
C GLU A 205 25.18 -38.72 2.62
N VAL A 206 24.06 -38.16 2.13
CA VAL A 206 23.29 -38.77 1.05
C VAL A 206 24.03 -38.62 -0.27
N MET A 207 24.30 -39.76 -0.91
CA MET A 207 24.83 -39.85 -2.26
C MET A 207 23.83 -40.54 -3.21
N PRO A 208 23.74 -40.12 -4.49
CA PRO A 208 24.47 -39.01 -5.11
C PRO A 208 23.95 -37.63 -4.67
N ASN A 209 24.75 -36.57 -4.90
CA ASN A 209 24.44 -35.21 -4.41
C ASN A 209 23.14 -34.64 -5.00
N GLU A 210 22.73 -35.06 -6.20
CA GLU A 210 21.44 -34.70 -6.79
C GLU A 210 20.28 -35.14 -5.90
N LYS A 211 20.34 -36.37 -5.37
CA LYS A 211 19.35 -36.92 -4.45
C LYS A 211 19.32 -36.15 -3.14
N ARG A 212 20.48 -35.76 -2.63
CA ARG A 212 20.59 -34.88 -1.45
C ARG A 212 19.87 -33.55 -1.67
N LEU A 213 20.14 -32.88 -2.79
CA LEU A 213 19.53 -31.59 -3.11
C LEU A 213 18.02 -31.71 -3.31
N GLU A 214 17.53 -32.80 -3.91
CA GLU A 214 16.10 -33.08 -4.06
C GLU A 214 15.40 -33.23 -2.70
N LEU A 215 15.98 -34.02 -1.79
CA LEU A 215 15.47 -34.18 -0.43
C LEU A 215 15.41 -32.84 0.32
N CYS A 216 16.45 -32.03 0.22
CA CYS A 216 16.46 -30.68 0.81
C CYS A 216 15.39 -29.77 0.18
N ARG A 217 15.26 -29.76 -1.15
CA ARG A 217 14.23 -28.94 -1.85
C ARG A 217 12.82 -29.32 -1.42
N ALA A 218 12.58 -30.58 -1.08
CA ALA A 218 11.28 -31.05 -0.59
C ALA A 218 10.89 -30.45 0.78
N TYR A 219 11.84 -29.90 1.54
CA TYR A 219 11.61 -29.11 2.75
C TYR A 219 11.63 -27.58 2.49
N GLY A 220 11.54 -27.16 1.23
CA GLY A 220 11.46 -25.75 0.85
C GLY A 220 12.80 -25.03 0.69
N LEU A 221 13.94 -25.74 0.71
CA LEU A 221 15.24 -25.15 0.43
C LEU A 221 15.35 -24.76 -1.05
N ILE A 222 15.90 -23.56 -1.30
CA ILE A 222 16.14 -23.05 -2.65
C ILE A 222 17.65 -22.86 -2.85
N TYR A 223 18.16 -23.53 -3.87
CA TYR A 223 19.57 -23.55 -4.26
C TYR A 223 19.79 -22.75 -5.54
N TYR A 224 20.82 -21.93 -5.54
CA TYR A 224 21.26 -21.11 -6.67
C TYR A 224 22.65 -21.56 -7.10
N TYR A 225 22.87 -21.58 -8.42
CA TYR A 225 24.17 -21.81 -9.02
C TYR A 225 24.77 -20.49 -9.43
N ARG A 226 26.10 -20.34 -9.33
CA ARG A 226 26.79 -19.19 -9.91
C ARG A 226 26.78 -19.32 -11.44
N THR A 227 26.86 -18.19 -12.13
CA THR A 227 27.01 -18.14 -13.59
C THR A 227 28.23 -18.97 -14.00
N GLY A 228 28.04 -19.96 -14.88
CA GLY A 228 29.07 -20.92 -15.32
C GLY A 228 29.01 -22.31 -14.69
N GLU A 229 28.40 -22.50 -13.50
CA GLU A 229 28.39 -23.81 -12.81
C GLU A 229 27.33 -24.81 -13.34
N LYS A 230 26.38 -24.35 -14.18
CA LYS A 230 25.35 -25.26 -14.74
C LYS A 230 25.86 -26.13 -15.89
N GLU A 231 26.96 -25.75 -16.55
CA GLU A 231 27.47 -26.47 -17.73
C GLU A 231 28.28 -27.72 -17.39
N GLU A 232 28.83 -27.84 -16.18
CA GLU A 232 29.63 -29.01 -15.77
C GLU A 232 28.79 -30.23 -15.33
N ILE A 233 27.53 -30.03 -14.91
CA ILE A 233 26.68 -31.13 -14.39
C ILE A 233 25.89 -31.82 -15.53
N ALA A 234 25.90 -31.25 -16.74
CA ALA A 234 25.18 -31.76 -17.92
C ALA A 234 26.09 -32.43 -18.98
N LYS A 235 27.37 -32.67 -18.66
CA LYS A 235 28.31 -33.46 -19.46
C LYS A 235 28.73 -34.72 -18.70
#